data_AF-A0A5B2UD56-F1
#
_entry.id   AF-A0A5B2UD56-F1
#
_cell.length_a   1.000
_cell.length_b   1.000
_cell.length_c   1.000
_cell.angle_alpha   90.00
_cell.angle_beta   90.00
_cell.angle_gamma   90.00
#
_symmetry.space_group_name_H-M   'P 1'
#
loop_
_entity.id
_entity.type
_entity.pdbx_description
1 polymer ?
#
loop_
_entity_poly.entity_id
_entity_poly.type
_entity_poly.pdbx_seq_one_letter_code
_entity_poly.pdbx_strand_id
1 'polypeptide(L)'
;MKNYKLILFLLMLSTRVFSQNTSNDTLNINKEESFDYKKYYDCDFGEGNVLIVIKKGKEFTDLKELKKSGKGFAIKMEAIYSMEFTDGKRYESSVVKKITQDSLSITNFFNENAAKLAGETFTQITYPLSSLKYIRFIDDRMLSLYSKKNIQKNFDLIVKKMDRAKMCPAIIQFKDRNGEMKVCHFYLTSQGYDLLYENNGRVYYLEGKVEWK
;
A
#
# COMPACT_ATOMS: atom_id res chain seq x y z
N MET A 1 -10.49 -47.87 -8.83
CA MET A 1 -9.88 -46.98 -9.84
C MET A 1 -10.01 -45.54 -9.35
N LYS A 2 -8.89 -44.87 -9.07
CA LYS A 2 -8.87 -43.51 -8.50
C LYS A 2 -9.29 -42.51 -9.58
N ASN A 3 -10.32 -41.71 -9.29
CA ASN A 3 -10.92 -40.73 -10.21
C ASN A 3 -10.04 -39.48 -10.36
N TYR A 4 -8.87 -39.65 -10.97
CA TYR A 4 -7.93 -38.56 -11.28
C TYR A 4 -8.54 -37.47 -12.18
N LYS A 5 -9.59 -37.80 -12.96
CA LYS A 5 -10.30 -36.84 -13.82
C LYS A 5 -11.11 -35.80 -13.03
N LEU A 6 -11.62 -36.13 -11.85
CA LEU A 6 -12.41 -35.18 -11.03
C LEU A 6 -11.50 -34.14 -10.35
N ILE A 7 -10.30 -34.57 -9.94
CA ILE A 7 -9.29 -33.70 -9.31
C ILE A 7 -8.71 -32.72 -10.34
N LEU A 8 -8.47 -33.16 -11.58
CA LEU A 8 -8.06 -32.25 -12.67
C LEU A 8 -9.15 -31.21 -12.99
N PHE A 9 -10.43 -31.59 -12.93
CA PHE A 9 -11.53 -30.65 -13.19
C PHE A 9 -11.66 -29.57 -12.10
N LEU A 10 -11.44 -29.95 -10.83
CA LEU A 10 -11.44 -29.01 -9.70
C LEU A 10 -10.23 -28.04 -9.70
N LEU A 11 -9.06 -28.47 -10.20
CA LEU A 11 -7.87 -27.60 -10.36
C LEU A 11 -8.01 -26.60 -11.52
N MET A 12 -8.88 -26.86 -12.49
CA MET A 12 -9.15 -25.93 -13.60
C MET A 12 -10.20 -24.86 -13.22
N LEU A 13 -10.98 -25.08 -12.15
CA LEU A 13 -12.02 -24.16 -11.68
C LEU A 13 -11.50 -23.00 -10.80
N SER A 14 -10.23 -23.02 -10.38
CA SER A 14 -9.62 -21.90 -9.63
C SER A 14 -9.08 -20.76 -10.51
N THR A 15 -9.26 -20.83 -11.83
CA THR A 15 -8.77 -19.78 -12.77
C THR A 15 -9.80 -18.69 -13.08
N ARG A 16 -10.96 -18.69 -12.40
CA ARG A 16 -12.04 -17.70 -12.63
C ARG A 16 -12.37 -16.79 -11.46
N VAL A 17 -11.40 -16.51 -10.59
CA VAL A 17 -11.51 -15.35 -9.71
C VAL A 17 -10.26 -14.49 -9.91
N PHE A 18 -10.49 -13.29 -10.44
CA PHE A 18 -9.51 -12.22 -10.69
C PHE A 18 -8.69 -12.31 -11.98
N SER A 19 -9.36 -12.53 -13.12
CA SER A 19 -8.96 -11.85 -14.36
C SER A 19 -9.70 -10.52 -14.40
N GLN A 20 -8.98 -9.40 -14.43
CA GLN A 20 -9.53 -8.09 -14.71
C GLN A 20 -10.26 -8.16 -16.06
N ASN A 21 -11.58 -8.05 -16.03
CA ASN A 21 -12.39 -7.93 -17.24
C ASN A 21 -12.80 -6.46 -17.33
N THR A 22 -11.93 -5.63 -17.90
CA THR A 22 -12.08 -4.16 -18.00
C THR A 22 -13.14 -3.71 -19.01
N SER A 23 -14.03 -4.60 -19.48
CA SER A 23 -15.02 -4.28 -20.50
C SER A 23 -16.45 -4.03 -20.00
N ASN A 24 -16.73 -4.14 -18.69
CA ASN A 24 -18.11 -4.00 -18.17
C ASN A 24 -18.31 -2.95 -17.04
N ASP A 25 -17.30 -2.19 -16.63
CA ASP A 25 -17.47 -1.15 -15.61
C ASP A 25 -17.70 0.23 -16.25
N THR A 26 -18.86 0.42 -16.89
CA THR A 26 -19.35 1.78 -17.18
C THR A 26 -20.23 2.22 -16.02
N LEU A 27 -19.68 3.00 -15.10
CA LEU A 27 -20.50 3.73 -14.13
C LEU A 27 -20.45 5.22 -14.46
N ASN A 28 -21.63 5.76 -14.77
CA ASN A 28 -21.93 7.17 -14.92
C ASN A 28 -21.46 7.95 -13.69
N ILE A 29 -20.45 8.82 -13.86
CA ILE A 29 -20.16 9.88 -12.90
C ILE A 29 -20.04 11.19 -13.69
N ASN A 30 -21.18 11.82 -13.94
CA ASN A 30 -21.24 13.24 -14.23
C ASN A 30 -21.00 14.00 -12.93
N LYS A 31 -19.73 14.34 -12.68
CA LYS A 31 -19.25 15.53 -11.97
C LYS A 31 -17.73 15.40 -11.87
N GLU A 32 -17.02 16.14 -12.72
CA GLU A 32 -15.63 16.47 -12.48
C GLU A 32 -15.56 17.22 -11.14
N GLU A 33 -15.34 16.50 -10.05
CA GLU A 33 -14.94 17.11 -8.79
C GLU A 33 -13.53 17.70 -9.00
N SER A 34 -13.43 19.01 -8.79
CA SER A 34 -12.18 19.75 -8.93
C SER A 34 -11.08 19.11 -8.09
N PHE A 35 -9.92 18.88 -8.69
CA PHE A 35 -8.73 18.30 -8.08
C PHE A 35 -8.21 19.15 -6.91
N ASP A 36 -8.72 18.95 -5.69
CA ASP A 36 -8.27 19.64 -4.48
C ASP A 36 -7.08 18.91 -3.82
N TYR A 37 -5.94 18.93 -4.51
CA TYR A 37 -4.68 18.31 -4.05
C TYR A 37 -4.17 18.92 -2.73
N LYS A 38 -4.43 20.20 -2.47
CA LYS A 38 -3.81 20.89 -1.34
C LYS A 38 -4.43 20.55 0.01
N LYS A 39 -5.63 19.98 0.05
CA LYS A 39 -6.34 19.67 1.29
C LYS A 39 -5.70 18.55 2.12
N TYR A 40 -5.04 17.57 1.47
CA TYR A 40 -4.52 16.35 2.13
C TYR A 40 -3.03 16.07 1.94
N TYR A 41 -2.38 16.82 1.04
CA TYR A 41 -1.03 16.52 0.57
C TYR A 41 -0.07 17.70 0.79
N ASP A 42 0.11 18.09 2.05
CA ASP A 42 1.22 18.93 2.50
C ASP A 42 2.41 18.04 2.89
N CYS A 43 3.07 17.48 1.87
CA CYS A 43 4.23 16.64 2.05
C CYS A 43 5.51 17.41 1.76
N ASP A 44 6.11 17.96 2.81
CA ASP A 44 7.51 18.34 2.80
C ASP A 44 8.40 17.10 3.04
N PHE A 45 9.45 16.94 2.24
CA PHE A 45 10.44 15.85 2.33
C PHE A 45 11.35 15.93 3.56
N GLY A 46 11.08 16.85 4.48
CA GLY A 46 11.88 17.09 5.68
C GLY A 46 11.91 15.95 6.71
N GLU A 47 12.44 16.31 7.88
CA GLU A 47 12.66 15.38 8.97
C GLU A 47 11.37 14.73 9.48
N GLY A 48 11.48 13.46 9.87
CA GLY A 48 10.41 12.76 10.55
C GLY A 48 10.80 11.38 11.03
N ASN A 49 9.85 10.66 11.60
CA ASN A 49 10.06 9.30 12.07
C ASN A 49 9.86 8.29 10.93
N VAL A 50 10.76 7.33 10.87
CA VAL A 50 10.66 6.12 10.05
C VAL A 50 10.61 4.93 10.98
N LEU A 51 9.73 3.98 10.70
CA LEU A 51 9.65 2.73 11.43
C LEU A 51 10.49 1.67 10.70
N ILE A 52 11.58 1.27 11.34
CA ILE A 52 12.46 0.20 10.87
C ILE A 52 11.94 -1.13 11.40
N VAL A 53 11.68 -2.06 10.50
CA VAL A 53 11.22 -3.42 10.79
C VAL A 53 12.36 -4.37 10.50
N ILE A 54 13.01 -4.91 11.53
CA ILE A 54 14.20 -5.75 11.39
C ILE A 54 13.95 -7.16 11.93
N LYS A 55 14.45 -8.19 11.25
CA LYS A 55 14.34 -9.57 11.73
C LYS A 55 15.01 -9.71 13.10
N LYS A 56 14.37 -10.42 14.03
CA LYS A 56 14.93 -10.68 15.36
C LYS A 56 16.31 -11.31 15.28
N GLY A 57 17.22 -10.81 16.13
CA GLY A 57 18.62 -11.24 16.14
C GLY A 57 19.44 -10.74 14.95
N LYS A 58 18.95 -9.75 14.19
CA LYS A 58 19.74 -9.03 13.18
C LYS A 58 19.93 -7.58 13.61
N GLU A 59 21.03 -7.00 13.17
CA GLU A 59 21.39 -5.62 13.47
C GLU A 59 21.12 -4.69 12.27
N PHE A 60 20.76 -3.45 12.61
CA PHE A 60 20.55 -2.37 11.67
C PHE A 60 21.70 -1.36 11.80
N THR A 61 22.53 -1.29 10.78
CA THR A 61 23.63 -0.31 10.68
C THR A 61 23.17 0.90 9.84
N ASP A 62 22.56 0.65 8.68
CA ASP A 62 22.01 1.69 7.82
C ASP A 62 20.79 1.24 6.96
N LEU A 63 20.07 2.22 6.38
CA LEU A 63 18.92 1.97 5.51
C LEU A 63 19.27 1.35 4.15
N LYS A 64 20.48 1.61 3.63
CA LYS A 64 20.92 1.12 2.30
C LYS A 64 21.11 -0.40 2.33
N GLU A 65 21.55 -0.93 3.46
CA GLU A 65 21.70 -2.36 3.73
C GLU A 65 20.37 -3.04 4.00
N LEU A 66 19.41 -2.36 4.65
CA LEU A 66 18.18 -2.98 5.14
C LEU A 66 17.43 -3.76 4.05
N LYS A 67 17.22 -3.14 2.88
CA LYS A 67 16.57 -3.79 1.72
C LYS A 67 17.50 -4.80 1.03
N LYS A 68 18.75 -4.43 0.77
CA LYS A 68 19.72 -5.28 0.03
C LYS A 68 20.04 -6.59 0.75
N SER A 69 20.11 -6.55 2.07
CA SER A 69 20.48 -7.69 2.92
C SER A 69 19.32 -8.61 3.24
N GLY A 70 18.08 -8.23 2.91
CA GLY A 70 16.87 -8.96 3.31
C GLY A 70 16.71 -9.09 4.83
N LYS A 71 17.43 -8.27 5.63
CA LYS A 71 17.37 -8.25 7.09
C LYS A 71 16.10 -7.57 7.60
N GLY A 72 15.47 -6.73 6.79
CA GLY A 72 14.28 -5.98 7.20
C GLY A 72 13.74 -5.08 6.09
N PHE A 73 12.87 -4.15 6.47
CA PHE A 73 12.35 -3.09 5.60
C PHE A 73 11.94 -1.87 6.43
N ALA A 74 11.77 -0.73 5.76
CA ALA A 74 11.37 0.51 6.41
C ALA A 74 9.94 0.88 6.02
N ILE A 75 9.17 1.32 7.01
CA ILE A 75 7.85 1.91 6.84
C ILE A 75 8.01 3.42 6.98
N LYS A 76 7.69 4.10 5.90
CA LYS A 76 7.77 5.55 5.76
C LYS A 76 6.37 6.17 5.77
N MET A 77 6.30 7.40 6.26
CA MET A 77 5.08 8.21 6.16
C MET A 77 4.77 8.52 4.68
N GLU A 78 3.51 8.78 4.38
CA GLU A 78 2.91 9.05 3.06
C GLU A 78 2.96 7.88 2.04
N ALA A 79 3.52 6.74 2.43
CA ALA A 79 3.46 5.50 1.66
C ALA A 79 2.34 4.57 2.14
N ILE A 80 1.96 3.64 1.27
CA ILE A 80 0.91 2.65 1.49
C ILE A 80 1.53 1.30 1.87
N TYR A 81 0.88 0.62 2.81
CA TYR A 81 1.23 -0.73 3.22
C TYR A 81 -0.05 -1.52 3.54
N SER A 82 -0.08 -2.81 3.20
CA SER A 82 -1.17 -3.68 3.68
C SER A 82 -0.84 -4.15 5.09
N MET A 83 -1.54 -3.59 6.08
CA MET A 83 -1.32 -3.86 7.50
C MET A 83 -2.51 -4.59 8.14
N GLU A 84 -2.21 -5.50 9.07
CA GLU A 84 -3.20 -6.15 9.93
C GLU A 84 -2.78 -6.00 11.38
N PHE A 85 -3.74 -5.69 12.25
CA PHE A 85 -3.52 -5.44 13.67
C PHE A 85 -4.07 -6.59 14.53
N THR A 86 -3.75 -6.57 15.82
CA THR A 86 -4.16 -7.61 16.79
C THR A 86 -5.66 -7.69 17.00
N ASP A 87 -6.41 -6.62 16.72
CA ASP A 87 -7.88 -6.59 16.72
C ASP A 87 -8.50 -7.34 15.51
N GLY A 88 -7.67 -7.86 14.60
CA GLY A 88 -8.11 -8.57 13.40
C GLY A 88 -8.46 -7.65 12.23
N LYS A 89 -8.42 -6.32 12.39
CA LYS A 89 -8.67 -5.38 11.31
C LYS A 89 -7.50 -5.36 10.34
N ARG A 90 -7.83 -5.34 9.05
CA ARG A 90 -6.89 -5.26 7.94
C ARG A 90 -7.19 -4.04 7.09
N TYR A 91 -6.14 -3.30 6.75
CA TYR A 91 -6.20 -2.15 5.86
C TYR A 91 -5.25 -2.41 4.69
N GLU A 92 -5.79 -2.53 3.48
CA GLU A 92 -5.02 -2.99 2.31
C GLU A 92 -4.31 -1.84 1.59
N SER A 93 -4.95 -0.69 1.51
CA SER A 93 -4.50 0.49 0.78
C SER A 93 -4.43 1.73 1.66
N SER A 94 -4.10 1.56 2.94
CA SER A 94 -3.99 2.66 3.90
C SER A 94 -2.68 3.41 3.77
N VAL A 95 -2.74 4.74 3.84
CA VAL A 95 -1.58 5.62 3.82
C VAL A 95 -1.11 5.84 5.25
N VAL A 96 0.17 5.62 5.52
CA VAL A 96 0.77 5.95 6.82
C VAL A 96 0.91 7.46 6.93
N LYS A 97 0.26 8.10 7.89
CA LYS A 97 0.30 9.57 8.05
C LYS A 97 1.27 10.04 9.12
N LYS A 98 1.45 9.26 10.19
CA LYS A 98 2.32 9.62 11.31
C LYS A 98 2.94 8.39 11.95
N ILE A 99 4.18 8.51 12.42
CA ILE A 99 4.88 7.50 13.22
C ILE A 99 5.39 8.20 14.48
N THR A 100 5.08 7.67 15.66
CA THR A 100 5.65 8.09 16.95
C THR A 100 6.56 6.97 17.49
N GLN A 101 7.10 7.14 18.70
CA GLN A 101 7.95 6.12 19.33
C GLN A 101 7.20 4.80 19.60
N ASP A 102 5.90 4.86 19.76
CA ASP A 102 5.04 3.79 20.27
C ASP A 102 3.78 3.56 19.45
N SER A 103 3.49 4.40 18.44
CA SER A 103 2.30 4.27 17.60
C SER A 103 2.55 4.62 16.14
N LEU A 104 1.62 4.20 15.28
CA LEU A 104 1.52 4.67 13.90
C LEU A 104 0.07 5.06 13.60
N SER A 105 -0.11 6.13 12.85
CA SER A 105 -1.40 6.57 12.33
C SER A 105 -1.50 6.27 10.84
N ILE A 106 -2.63 5.70 10.42
CA ILE A 106 -2.96 5.37 9.05
C ILE A 106 -4.32 5.95 8.67
N THR A 107 -4.57 6.15 7.39
CA THR A 107 -5.94 6.36 6.88
C THR A 107 -6.68 5.01 6.81
N ASN A 108 -8.00 4.99 6.98
CA ASN A 108 -8.78 3.76 6.79
C ASN A 108 -8.93 3.36 5.31
N PHE A 109 -8.94 4.33 4.41
CA PHE A 109 -8.95 4.15 2.95
C PHE A 109 -7.80 4.89 2.27
N PHE A 110 -7.67 4.74 0.95
CA PHE A 110 -6.69 5.47 0.15
C PHE A 110 -6.93 7.00 0.20
N ASN A 111 -8.18 7.41 0.00
CA ASN A 111 -8.64 8.81 0.08
C ASN A 111 -10.16 8.85 0.36
N GLU A 112 -10.74 10.05 0.36
CA GLU A 112 -12.18 10.26 0.60
C GLU A 112 -13.07 9.58 -0.43
N ASN A 113 -12.68 9.58 -1.71
CA ASN A 113 -13.46 8.93 -2.76
C ASN A 113 -13.56 7.42 -2.55
N ALA A 114 -12.46 6.79 -2.13
CA ALA A 114 -12.45 5.37 -1.81
C ALA A 114 -13.34 5.05 -0.60
N ALA A 115 -13.31 5.90 0.44
CA ALA A 115 -14.20 5.75 1.60
C ALA A 115 -15.68 5.92 1.20
N LYS A 116 -15.98 6.94 0.39
CA LYS A 116 -17.33 7.24 -0.14
C LYS A 116 -17.88 6.07 -0.96
N LEU A 117 -17.06 5.46 -1.82
CA LEU A 117 -17.45 4.28 -2.59
C LEU A 117 -17.76 3.08 -1.67
N ALA A 118 -17.02 2.93 -0.58
CA ALA A 118 -17.26 1.90 0.44
C ALA A 118 -18.44 2.21 1.38
N GLY A 119 -19.04 3.41 1.29
CA GLY A 119 -20.10 3.85 2.19
C GLY A 119 -19.62 4.17 3.61
N GLU A 120 -18.33 4.47 3.78
CA GLU A 120 -17.69 4.75 5.06
C GLU A 120 -17.13 6.18 5.12
N THR A 121 -16.96 6.70 6.35
CA THR A 121 -16.30 7.98 6.57
C THR A 121 -14.78 7.82 6.44
N PHE A 122 -14.14 8.71 5.69
CA PHE A 122 -12.68 8.79 5.64
C PHE A 122 -12.13 9.31 6.96
N THR A 123 -11.28 8.52 7.61
CA THR A 123 -10.73 8.85 8.93
C THR A 123 -9.26 8.43 9.03
N GLN A 124 -8.54 9.10 9.94
CA GLN A 124 -7.22 8.68 10.38
C GLN A 124 -7.35 7.90 11.68
N ILE A 125 -6.79 6.69 11.71
CA ILE A 125 -6.82 5.76 12.83
C ILE A 125 -5.40 5.58 13.35
N THR A 126 -5.24 5.56 14.67
CA THR A 126 -3.93 5.35 15.32
C THR A 126 -3.91 4.00 16.03
N TYR A 127 -2.83 3.25 15.82
CA TYR A 127 -2.57 1.97 16.44
C TYR A 127 -1.23 1.98 17.19
N PRO A 128 -1.13 1.34 18.36
CA PRO A 128 0.17 1.13 19.00
C PRO A 128 1.02 0.19 18.14
N LEU A 129 2.34 0.42 18.06
CA LEU A 129 3.27 -0.40 17.26
C LEU A 129 3.24 -1.86 17.68
N SER A 130 3.04 -2.13 18.97
CA SER A 130 2.92 -3.49 19.52
C SER A 130 1.73 -4.27 18.97
N SER A 131 0.70 -3.59 18.44
CA SER A 131 -0.48 -4.22 17.82
C SER A 131 -0.28 -4.58 16.35
N LEU A 132 0.78 -4.11 15.69
CA LEU A 132 1.04 -4.42 14.29
C LEU A 132 1.41 -5.90 14.14
N LYS A 133 0.47 -6.69 13.61
CA LYS A 133 0.57 -8.16 13.57
C LYS A 133 1.18 -8.66 12.29
N TYR A 134 0.67 -8.19 11.15
CA TYR A 134 1.18 -8.58 9.84
C TYR A 134 1.35 -7.40 8.90
N ILE A 135 2.37 -7.50 8.06
CA ILE A 135 2.51 -6.71 6.85
C ILE A 135 2.57 -7.66 5.66
N ARG A 136 1.84 -7.32 4.60
CA ARG A 136 1.85 -8.10 3.36
C ARG A 136 2.56 -7.31 2.27
N PHE A 137 3.46 -7.98 1.59
CA PHE A 137 4.08 -7.47 0.36
C PHE A 137 3.48 -8.22 -0.80
N ILE A 138 3.31 -7.52 -1.91
CA ILE A 138 2.96 -8.18 -3.16
C ILE A 138 4.23 -8.81 -3.72
N ASP A 139 4.13 -10.11 -3.96
CA ASP A 139 5.17 -10.89 -4.62
C ASP A 139 4.87 -10.99 -6.11
N ASP A 140 3.61 -11.18 -6.52
CA ASP A 140 3.23 -11.15 -7.93
C ASP A 140 1.79 -10.64 -8.04
N ARG A 141 1.61 -9.57 -8.84
CA ARG A 141 0.30 -8.95 -9.06
C ARG A 141 -0.62 -9.80 -9.93
N MET A 142 -0.09 -10.42 -10.98
CA MET A 142 -0.84 -11.23 -11.93
C MET A 142 -1.34 -12.53 -11.28
N LEU A 143 -0.54 -13.08 -10.38
CA LEU A 143 -0.87 -14.32 -9.66
C LEU A 143 -1.49 -14.08 -8.28
N SER A 144 -1.71 -12.82 -7.89
CA SER A 144 -2.20 -12.46 -6.54
C SER A 144 -1.39 -13.13 -5.43
N LEU A 145 -0.07 -13.20 -5.60
CA LEU A 145 0.85 -13.76 -4.61
C LEU A 145 1.29 -12.67 -3.64
N TYR A 146 1.18 -12.96 -2.35
CA TYR A 146 1.55 -12.05 -1.29
C TYR A 146 2.44 -12.74 -0.25
N SER A 147 3.55 -12.12 0.11
CA SER A 147 4.33 -12.54 1.27
C SER A 147 3.83 -11.87 2.54
N LYS A 148 3.25 -12.68 3.42
CA LYS A 148 2.79 -12.28 4.74
C LYS A 148 3.96 -12.32 5.74
N LYS A 149 4.37 -11.18 6.27
CA LYS A 149 5.38 -11.08 7.34
C LYS A 149 4.70 -10.95 8.70
N ASN A 150 4.94 -11.90 9.60
CA ASN A 150 4.49 -11.83 11.00
C ASN A 150 5.43 -10.94 11.80
N ILE A 151 5.00 -9.71 12.05
CA ILE A 151 5.81 -8.67 12.67
C ILE A 151 6.11 -9.02 14.13
N GLN A 152 5.07 -9.27 14.92
CA GLN A 152 5.22 -9.58 16.36
C GLN A 152 6.13 -10.78 16.63
N LYS A 153 6.03 -11.82 15.80
CA LYS A 153 6.79 -13.05 16.02
C LYS A 153 8.24 -12.90 15.59
N ASN A 154 8.49 -12.34 14.40
CA ASN A 154 9.77 -12.50 13.71
C ASN A 154 10.60 -11.21 13.64
N PHE A 155 10.06 -10.06 14.04
CA PHE A 155 10.71 -8.77 13.84
C PHE A 155 10.73 -7.93 15.12
N ASP A 156 11.76 -7.09 15.21
CA ASP A 156 11.87 -5.98 16.13
C ASP A 156 11.51 -4.68 15.39
N LEU A 157 10.92 -3.74 16.13
CA LEU A 157 10.46 -2.46 15.63
C LEU A 157 11.29 -1.35 16.24
N ILE A 158 11.91 -0.52 15.40
CA ILE A 158 12.78 0.58 15.84
C ILE A 158 12.32 1.86 15.15
N VAL A 159 12.03 2.90 15.93
CA VAL A 159 11.67 4.21 15.39
C VAL A 159 12.93 5.06 15.29
N LYS A 160 13.21 5.61 14.10
CA LYS A 160 14.38 6.46 13.86
C LYS A 160 13.96 7.77 13.20
N LYS A 161 14.48 8.89 13.71
CA LYS A 161 14.33 10.19 13.09
C LYS A 161 15.28 10.32 11.89
N MET A 162 14.78 10.80 10.75
CA MET A 162 15.53 10.87 9.49
C MET A 162 15.10 12.06 8.62
N ASP A 163 16.05 12.63 7.88
CA ASP A 163 15.87 13.83 7.02
C ASP A 163 15.02 13.59 5.76
N ARG A 164 14.55 12.35 5.54
CA ARG A 164 13.69 11.93 4.40
C ARG A 164 12.73 10.83 4.82
N ALA A 165 11.90 11.14 5.81
CA ALA A 165 11.01 10.18 6.45
C ALA A 165 9.69 9.95 5.68
N LYS A 166 9.31 10.90 4.82
CA LYS A 166 8.11 10.81 3.99
C LYS A 166 8.42 10.32 2.59
N MET A 167 7.48 9.61 1.99
CA MET A 167 7.42 9.33 0.56
C MET A 167 6.28 10.15 -0.04
N CYS A 168 6.59 11.39 -0.38
CA CYS A 168 5.56 12.30 -0.88
C CYS A 168 4.89 11.75 -2.14
N PRO A 169 3.56 11.88 -2.25
CA PRO A 169 2.84 11.39 -3.41
C PRO A 169 3.33 12.07 -4.69
N ALA A 170 3.37 11.32 -5.79
CA ALA A 170 3.66 11.85 -7.11
C ALA A 170 2.36 12.39 -7.73
N ILE A 171 2.41 13.58 -8.35
CA ILE A 171 1.32 14.09 -9.17
C ILE A 171 1.65 13.75 -10.63
N ILE A 172 0.82 12.92 -11.26
CA ILE A 172 1.09 12.41 -12.61
C ILE A 172 -0.03 12.83 -13.55
N GLN A 173 0.37 13.30 -14.74
CA GLN A 173 -0.54 13.60 -15.83
C GLN A 173 -0.67 12.41 -16.78
N PHE A 174 -1.88 11.93 -17.00
CA PHE A 174 -2.21 10.83 -17.91
C PHE A 174 -2.54 11.41 -19.28
N LYS A 175 -1.54 11.47 -20.17
CA LYS A 175 -1.68 12.06 -21.52
C LYS A 175 -2.71 11.32 -22.38
N ASP A 176 -2.81 10.01 -22.21
CA ASP A 176 -3.76 9.10 -22.86
C ASP A 176 -5.21 9.25 -22.34
N ARG A 177 -5.41 10.00 -21.25
CA ARG A 177 -6.72 10.29 -20.64
C ARG A 177 -7.03 11.78 -20.66
N ASN A 178 -6.84 12.42 -21.81
CA ASN A 178 -7.09 13.86 -22.00
C ASN A 178 -6.35 14.77 -20.99
N GLY A 179 -5.17 14.34 -20.51
CA GLY A 179 -4.37 15.12 -19.57
C GLY A 179 -4.86 15.10 -18.13
N GLU A 180 -5.66 14.09 -17.76
CA GLU A 180 -6.12 13.86 -16.39
C GLU A 180 -4.95 13.85 -15.38
N MET A 181 -5.09 14.57 -14.28
CA MET A 181 -4.11 14.61 -13.19
C MET A 181 -4.52 13.62 -12.09
N LYS A 182 -3.62 12.74 -11.67
CA LYS A 182 -3.84 11.85 -10.51
C LYS A 182 -2.75 12.00 -9.46
N VAL A 183 -3.16 11.86 -8.20
CA VAL A 183 -2.24 11.69 -7.07
C VAL A 183 -1.90 10.22 -6.95
N CYS A 184 -0.61 9.92 -6.93
CA CYS A 184 -0.08 8.58 -6.90
C CYS A 184 0.75 8.37 -5.63
N HIS A 185 0.37 7.39 -4.81
CA HIS A 185 1.10 7.02 -3.59
C HIS A 185 2.02 5.84 -3.83
N PHE A 186 3.16 5.84 -3.15
CA PHE A 186 4.09 4.73 -3.20
C PHE A 186 3.59 3.56 -2.36
N TYR A 187 3.59 2.37 -2.93
CA TYR A 187 3.21 1.12 -2.27
C TYR A 187 4.38 0.13 -2.28
N LEU A 188 4.80 -0.33 -1.11
CA LEU A 188 5.96 -1.22 -1.00
C LEU A 188 5.58 -2.67 -1.33
N THR A 189 6.11 -3.19 -2.43
CA THR A 189 6.05 -4.59 -2.87
C THR A 189 7.35 -5.32 -2.53
N SER A 190 7.41 -6.63 -2.80
CA SER A 190 8.63 -7.42 -2.61
C SER A 190 9.75 -7.00 -3.57
N GLN A 191 9.40 -6.46 -4.75
CA GLN A 191 10.34 -5.97 -5.76
C GLN A 191 10.77 -4.52 -5.51
N GLY A 192 9.90 -3.68 -4.97
CA GLY A 192 10.20 -2.27 -4.79
C GLY A 192 8.96 -1.44 -4.54
N TYR A 193 9.03 -0.15 -4.86
CA TYR A 193 7.86 0.69 -4.75
C TYR A 193 7.15 0.72 -6.09
N ASP A 194 5.87 0.35 -6.07
CA ASP A 194 4.93 0.66 -7.14
C ASP A 194 4.19 1.96 -6.79
N LEU A 195 3.48 2.50 -7.77
CA LEU A 195 2.60 3.65 -7.58
C LEU A 195 1.15 3.20 -7.68
N LEU A 196 0.34 3.67 -6.74
CA LEU A 196 -1.10 3.48 -6.71
C LEU A 196 -1.81 4.81 -6.90
N TYR A 197 -2.85 4.82 -7.73
CA TYR A 197 -3.72 5.98 -7.91
C TYR A 197 -5.17 5.58 -7.72
N GLU A 198 -6.03 6.55 -7.40
CA GLU A 198 -7.47 6.34 -7.28
C GLU A 198 -8.19 6.87 -8.52
N ASN A 199 -9.20 6.12 -8.98
CA ASN A 199 -10.14 6.55 -9.99
C ASN A 199 -11.56 6.06 -9.66
N ASN A 200 -12.50 6.99 -9.52
CA ASN A 200 -13.90 6.75 -9.18
C ASN A 200 -14.09 5.87 -7.92
N GLY A 201 -13.32 6.16 -6.88
CA GLY A 201 -13.26 5.47 -5.60
C GLY A 201 -12.49 4.15 -5.60
N ARG A 202 -12.03 3.67 -6.76
CA ARG A 202 -11.28 2.42 -6.88
C ARG A 202 -9.79 2.70 -6.99
N VAL A 203 -8.95 1.85 -6.36
CA VAL A 203 -7.49 2.01 -6.34
C VAL A 203 -6.85 1.09 -7.38
N TYR A 204 -5.96 1.66 -8.21
CA TYR A 204 -5.30 0.99 -9.32
C TYR A 204 -3.79 1.13 -9.22
N TYR A 205 -3.09 0.13 -9.76
CA TYR A 205 -1.65 0.26 -10.02
C TYR A 205 -1.43 1.16 -11.21
N LEU A 206 -0.40 1.98 -11.14
CA LEU A 206 0.13 2.64 -12.30
C LEU A 206 0.89 1.60 -13.15
N GLU A 207 0.37 1.34 -14.33
CA GLU A 207 1.01 0.48 -15.34
C GLU A 207 1.66 1.37 -16.40
N GLY A 208 2.93 1.11 -16.72
CA GLY A 208 3.70 1.87 -17.70
C GLY A 208 4.92 2.61 -17.13
N LYS A 209 5.68 3.27 -18.01
CA LYS A 209 6.83 4.08 -17.61
C LYS A 209 6.37 5.44 -17.11
N VAL A 210 6.77 5.78 -15.88
CA VAL A 210 6.63 7.14 -15.35
C VAL A 210 7.86 7.94 -15.76
N GLU A 211 7.66 8.97 -16.57
CA GLU A 211 8.70 9.97 -16.84
C GLU A 211 8.72 10.97 -15.67
N TRP A 212 9.74 10.83 -14.83
CA TRP A 212 10.03 11.79 -13.78
C TRP A 212 10.65 13.03 -14.41
N LYS A 213 10.03 14.19 -14.23
CA LYS A 213 10.63 15.49 -14.54
C LYS A 213 11.40 16.02 -13.34
#